data_AF-A0A938UE24-F1
#
_entry.id   AF-A0A938UE24-F1
#
_cell.length_a   1.000
_cell.length_b   1.000
_cell.length_c   1.000
_cell.angle_alpha   90.00
_cell.angle_beta   90.00
_cell.angle_gamma   90.00
#
_symmetry.space_group_name_H-M   'P 1'
#
loop_
_entity.id
_entity.type
_entity.pdbx_description
1 polymer ?
#
loop_
_entity_poly.entity_id
_entity_poly.type
_entity_poly.pdbx_seq_one_letter_code
_entity_poly.pdbx_strand_id
1 'polypeptide(L)'
;MDEPDYPEIQPDGQEEIPKDYFSAELTEEVDENAHRTIKIESMTAMVLRMDVSDKIKLALIGNKEARSLLIKESNKVVVKNVLENPRLTDDEVIAYAGNKNLSGEVARIISAKKQFLKSYKIRCALVRNPKTPVPAVIKLMPTLTEHELKDLARSTAVTGIVKTTARRLLTQRGRH
;
A
#
# COMPACT_ATOMS: atom_id res chain seq x y z
N MET A 1 -31.33 -6.84 29.40
CA MET A 1 -29.96 -6.47 29.03
C MET A 1 -29.43 -7.70 28.34
N ASP A 2 -29.86 -7.91 27.10
CA ASP A 2 -29.49 -9.09 26.33
C ASP A 2 -28.08 -8.86 25.79
N GLU A 3 -27.19 -9.76 26.20
CA GLU A 3 -25.82 -9.84 25.76
C GLU A 3 -25.83 -9.98 24.22
N PRO A 4 -25.19 -9.06 23.46
CA PRO A 4 -25.19 -9.15 22.02
C PRO A 4 -24.45 -10.43 21.61
N ASP A 5 -25.17 -11.33 20.95
CA ASP A 5 -24.68 -12.58 20.36
C ASP A 5 -23.61 -12.23 19.32
N TYR A 6 -22.35 -12.29 19.74
CA TYR A 6 -21.20 -12.15 18.84
C TYR A 6 -20.90 -13.53 18.26
N PRO A 7 -21.14 -13.75 16.96
CA PRO A 7 -20.88 -15.05 16.36
C PRO A 7 -19.40 -15.41 16.47
N GLU A 8 -19.11 -16.61 16.97
CA GLU A 8 -17.77 -17.19 17.03
C GLU A 8 -17.14 -17.21 15.63
N ILE A 9 -16.03 -16.49 15.48
CA ILE A 9 -15.33 -16.36 14.19
C ILE A 9 -14.62 -17.69 13.89
N GLN A 10 -15.17 -18.47 12.95
CA GLN A 10 -14.50 -19.64 12.37
C GLN A 10 -13.49 -19.21 11.28
N PRO A 11 -12.29 -19.80 11.19
CA PRO A 11 -11.16 -19.24 10.44
C PRO A 11 -11.08 -19.70 8.97
N ASP A 12 -12.21 -19.92 8.28
CA ASP A 12 -12.20 -20.18 6.84
C ASP A 12 -13.58 -19.88 6.23
N GLY A 13 -13.71 -18.75 5.54
CA GLY A 13 -15.00 -18.32 4.99
C GLY A 13 -14.85 -17.00 4.26
N GLN A 14 -14.81 -17.05 2.92
CA GLN A 14 -15.06 -15.87 2.10
C GLN A 14 -16.53 -15.48 2.29
N GLU A 15 -16.82 -14.71 3.34
CA GLU A 15 -18.12 -14.08 3.52
C GLU A 15 -18.28 -13.03 2.41
N GLU A 16 -19.11 -13.32 1.41
CA GLU A 16 -19.41 -12.38 0.34
C GLU A 16 -20.04 -11.13 0.94
N ILE A 17 -19.27 -10.04 0.99
CA ILE A 17 -19.76 -8.75 1.53
C ILE A 17 -20.95 -8.33 0.67
N PRO A 18 -22.18 -8.20 1.24
CA PRO A 18 -23.36 -7.83 0.48
C PRO A 18 -23.12 -6.50 -0.24
N LYS A 19 -23.57 -6.39 -1.50
CA LYS A 19 -23.34 -5.19 -2.33
C LYS A 19 -23.86 -3.89 -1.68
N ASP A 20 -24.87 -4.00 -0.82
CA ASP A 20 -25.53 -2.87 -0.16
C ASP A 20 -24.97 -2.58 1.25
N TYR A 21 -23.89 -3.25 1.68
CA TYR A 21 -23.29 -3.07 3.01
C TYR A 21 -22.67 -1.67 3.20
N PHE A 22 -22.17 -1.07 2.13
CA PHE A 22 -21.69 0.32 2.12
C PHE A 22 -22.45 1.15 1.07
N SER A 23 -22.53 2.46 1.29
CA SER A 23 -23.10 3.37 0.30
C SER A 23 -22.32 3.32 -1.02
N ALA A 24 -23.03 3.51 -2.14
CA ALA A 24 -22.45 3.56 -3.48
C ALA A 24 -21.29 4.58 -3.59
N GLU A 25 -21.37 5.69 -2.85
CA GLU A 25 -20.31 6.71 -2.77
C GLU A 25 -18.94 6.15 -2.32
N LEU A 26 -18.93 5.09 -1.51
CA LEU A 26 -17.71 4.48 -0.98
C LEU A 26 -17.18 3.32 -1.84
N THR A 27 -17.99 2.78 -2.74
CA THR A 27 -17.72 1.52 -3.46
C THR A 27 -17.67 1.68 -4.98
N GLU A 28 -18.36 2.69 -5.52
CA GLU A 28 -18.36 3.03 -6.94
C GLU A 28 -17.27 4.07 -7.24
N GLU A 29 -16.62 3.93 -8.40
CA GLU A 29 -15.66 4.93 -8.87
C GLU A 29 -16.44 6.17 -9.34
N VAL A 30 -16.15 7.32 -8.74
CA VAL A 30 -16.84 8.58 -9.06
C VAL A 30 -16.23 9.15 -10.34
N ASP A 31 -17.05 9.39 -11.36
CA ASP A 31 -16.60 10.07 -12.58
C ASP A 31 -16.13 11.50 -12.23
N GLU A 32 -14.86 11.81 -12.51
CA GLU A 32 -14.20 13.07 -12.16
C GLU A 32 -14.93 14.31 -12.73
N ASN A 33 -15.81 14.12 -13.74
CA ASN A 33 -16.58 15.17 -14.39
C ASN A 33 -17.97 15.47 -13.77
N ALA A 34 -18.48 14.65 -12.86
CA ALA A 34 -19.81 14.86 -12.28
C ALA A 34 -19.77 15.80 -11.06
N HIS A 35 -20.41 16.97 -11.19
CA HIS A 35 -20.53 17.97 -10.12
C HIS A 35 -21.11 17.38 -8.83
N ARG A 36 -20.38 17.57 -7.73
CA ARG A 36 -20.73 17.14 -6.37
C ARG A 36 -22.00 17.84 -5.87
N THR A 37 -23.05 17.07 -5.59
CA THR A 37 -24.03 17.43 -4.55
C THR A 37 -24.19 16.23 -3.63
N ILE A 38 -23.44 16.18 -2.53
CA ILE A 38 -23.62 15.15 -1.51
C ILE A 38 -23.52 15.80 -0.12
N LYS A 39 -24.48 15.51 0.75
CA LYS A 39 -24.50 15.90 2.17
C LYS A 39 -23.17 15.48 2.82
N ILE A 40 -22.36 16.46 3.18
CA ILE A 40 -20.97 16.30 3.58
C ILE A 40 -20.89 15.85 5.04
N GLU A 41 -20.88 14.55 5.29
CA GLU A 41 -19.78 14.04 6.11
C GLU A 41 -18.64 13.76 5.13
N SER A 42 -17.47 14.38 5.33
CA SER A 42 -16.31 14.01 4.53
C SER A 42 -16.14 12.48 4.64
N MET A 43 -15.94 11.77 3.52
CA MET A 43 -15.59 10.34 3.52
C MET A 43 -14.50 10.01 4.56
N THR A 44 -13.59 10.97 4.81
CA THR A 44 -12.64 10.96 5.92
C THR A 44 -13.29 10.77 7.28
N ALA A 45 -14.31 11.57 7.60
CA ALA A 45 -15.05 11.52 8.85
C ALA A 45 -15.86 10.21 8.99
N MET A 46 -16.46 9.71 7.92
CA MET A 46 -17.15 8.42 7.92
C MET A 46 -16.19 7.28 8.25
N VAL A 47 -15.08 7.17 7.53
CA VAL A 47 -14.07 6.15 7.79
C VAL A 47 -13.49 6.30 9.19
N LEU A 48 -13.30 7.52 9.70
CA LEU A 48 -12.78 7.71 11.06
C LEU A 48 -13.68 7.09 12.14
N ARG A 49 -15.01 7.10 11.92
CA ARG A 49 -16.02 6.60 12.86
C ARG A 49 -16.34 5.11 12.71
N MET A 50 -15.89 4.48 11.62
CA MET A 50 -16.10 3.05 11.38
C MET A 50 -15.27 2.19 12.32
N ASP A 51 -15.85 1.05 12.71
CA ASP A 51 -15.11 0.00 13.41
C ASP A 51 -14.05 -0.64 12.51
N VAL A 52 -13.06 -1.27 13.14
CA VAL A 52 -11.95 -1.92 12.44
C VAL A 52 -12.45 -2.98 11.44
N SER A 53 -13.49 -3.73 11.81
CA SER A 53 -14.10 -4.75 10.94
C SER A 53 -14.71 -4.15 9.67
N ASP A 54 -15.42 -3.03 9.79
CA ASP A 54 -16.00 -2.33 8.64
C ASP A 54 -14.92 -1.71 7.76
N LYS A 55 -13.86 -1.15 8.37
CA LYS A 55 -12.69 -0.67 7.63
C LYS A 55 -12.02 -1.78 6.82
N ILE A 56 -11.95 -3.00 7.37
CA ILE A 56 -11.41 -4.17 6.67
C ILE A 56 -12.29 -4.53 5.47
N LYS A 57 -13.61 -4.60 5.66
CA LYS A 57 -14.56 -4.87 4.57
C LYS A 57 -14.45 -3.79 3.48
N LEU A 58 -14.48 -2.51 3.88
CA LEU A 58 -14.35 -1.37 2.97
C LEU A 58 -13.00 -1.36 2.25
N ALA A 59 -11.92 -1.83 2.88
CA ALA A 59 -10.63 -1.96 2.23
C ALA A 59 -10.63 -2.93 1.04
N LEU A 60 -11.49 -3.96 1.06
CA LEU A 60 -11.57 -4.99 0.02
C LEU A 60 -12.49 -4.62 -1.14
N ILE A 61 -13.54 -3.83 -0.90
CA ILE A 61 -14.55 -3.48 -1.93
C ILE A 61 -14.62 -1.99 -2.27
N GLY A 62 -13.96 -1.14 -1.48
CA GLY A 62 -13.99 0.31 -1.64
C GLY A 62 -13.35 0.81 -2.93
N ASN A 63 -13.79 1.99 -3.35
CA ASN A 63 -13.25 2.72 -4.49
C ASN A 63 -11.83 3.26 -4.22
N LYS A 64 -11.21 3.87 -5.24
CA LYS A 64 -9.85 4.42 -5.17
C LYS A 64 -9.65 5.41 -4.01
N GLU A 65 -10.65 6.23 -3.72
CA GLU A 65 -10.58 7.21 -2.64
C GLU A 65 -10.61 6.55 -1.26
N ALA A 66 -11.52 5.59 -1.05
CA ALA A 66 -11.58 4.80 0.18
C ALA A 66 -10.25 4.05 0.43
N ARG A 67 -9.67 3.43 -0.60
CA ARG A 67 -8.34 2.78 -0.51
C ARG A 67 -7.23 3.77 -0.15
N SER A 68 -7.22 4.94 -0.79
CA SER A 68 -6.23 5.99 -0.56
C SER A 68 -6.30 6.61 0.83
N LEU A 69 -7.46 6.52 1.48
CA LEU A 69 -7.64 6.90 2.87
C LEU A 69 -7.23 5.76 3.81
N LEU A 70 -7.73 4.55 3.59
CA LEU A 70 -7.49 3.37 4.44
C LEU A 70 -6.02 2.92 4.45
N ILE A 71 -5.25 3.17 3.38
CA ILE A 71 -3.81 2.84 3.35
C ILE A 71 -2.98 3.65 4.37
N LYS A 72 -3.51 4.79 4.85
CA LYS A 72 -2.87 5.65 5.85
C LYS A 72 -3.16 5.20 7.28
N GLU A 73 -4.02 4.19 7.45
CA GLU A 73 -4.38 3.69 8.77
C GLU A 73 -3.18 3.14 9.55
N SER A 74 -3.29 3.25 10.87
CA SER A 74 -2.29 2.69 11.79
C SER A 74 -2.44 1.17 11.93
N ASN A 75 -3.66 0.66 11.72
CA ASN A 75 -3.96 -0.75 11.86
C ASN A 75 -3.42 -1.55 10.66
N LYS A 76 -2.49 -2.46 10.95
CA LYS A 76 -1.82 -3.30 9.96
C LYS A 76 -2.75 -4.23 9.20
N VAL A 77 -3.83 -4.67 9.84
CA VAL A 77 -4.83 -5.57 9.23
C VAL A 77 -5.60 -4.82 8.15
N VAL A 78 -6.02 -3.58 8.43
CA VAL A 78 -6.70 -2.72 7.44
C VAL A 78 -5.77 -2.47 6.25
N VAL A 79 -4.52 -2.04 6.51
CA VAL A 79 -3.51 -1.79 5.47
C VAL A 79 -3.26 -3.03 4.60
N LYS A 80 -3.15 -4.22 5.22
CA LYS A 80 -2.97 -5.47 4.49
C LYS A 80 -4.14 -5.74 3.54
N ASN A 81 -5.38 -5.55 4.00
CA ASN A 81 -6.58 -5.75 3.19
C ASN A 81 -6.67 -4.74 2.04
N VAL A 82 -6.25 -3.48 2.22
CA VAL A 82 -6.18 -2.52 1.10
C VAL A 82 -5.23 -3.03 0.02
N LEU A 83 -4.09 -3.62 0.41
CA LEU A 83 -3.10 -4.21 -0.50
C LEU A 83 -3.51 -5.60 -1.05
N GLU A 84 -4.68 -6.12 -0.67
CA GLU A 84 -5.30 -7.35 -1.17
C GLU A 84 -6.56 -7.07 -2.00
N ASN A 85 -6.96 -5.81 -2.11
CA ASN A 85 -8.12 -5.41 -2.90
C ASN A 85 -7.92 -5.80 -4.38
N PRO A 86 -8.88 -6.52 -5.00
CA PRO A 86 -8.78 -6.97 -6.39
C PRO A 86 -8.82 -5.83 -7.43
N ARG A 87 -9.34 -4.65 -7.04
CA ARG A 87 -9.38 -3.43 -7.88
C ARG A 87 -8.13 -2.56 -7.74
N LEU A 88 -7.16 -2.98 -6.93
CA LEU A 88 -5.93 -2.23 -6.72
C LEU A 88 -5.08 -2.22 -7.99
N THR A 89 -4.72 -1.02 -8.45
CA THR A 89 -3.93 -0.83 -9.67
C THR A 89 -2.43 -0.75 -9.38
N ASP A 90 -1.60 -1.06 -10.39
CA ASP A 90 -0.15 -0.94 -10.29
C ASP A 90 0.30 0.50 -9.99
N ASP A 91 -0.40 1.51 -10.53
CA ASP A 91 -0.09 2.92 -10.31
C ASP A 91 -0.34 3.35 -8.84
N GLU A 92 -1.42 2.85 -8.22
CA GLU A 92 -1.65 3.01 -6.79
C GLU A 92 -0.52 2.36 -5.96
N VAL A 93 -0.11 1.15 -6.32
CA VAL A 93 0.98 0.45 -5.61
C VAL A 93 2.31 1.19 -5.75
N ILE A 94 2.62 1.75 -6.92
CA ILE A 94 3.81 2.59 -7.13
C ILE A 94 3.75 3.82 -6.23
N ALA A 95 2.59 4.50 -6.18
CA ALA A 95 2.38 5.66 -5.33
C ALA A 95 2.58 5.30 -3.84
N TYR A 96 2.02 4.18 -3.38
CA TYR A 96 2.15 3.74 -1.99
C TYR A 96 3.58 3.31 -1.65
N ALA A 97 4.24 2.57 -2.54
CA ALA A 97 5.62 2.11 -2.36
C ALA A 97 6.62 3.26 -2.23
N GLY A 98 6.43 4.35 -2.99
CA GLY A 98 7.28 5.54 -2.94
C GLY A 98 6.95 6.52 -1.81
N ASN A 99 5.81 6.36 -1.14
CA ASN A 99 5.32 7.32 -0.18
C ASN A 99 5.99 7.17 1.20
N LYS A 100 6.85 8.12 1.54
CA LYS A 100 7.54 8.19 2.84
C LYS A 100 6.61 8.55 4.02
N ASN A 101 5.40 9.06 3.77
CA ASN A 101 4.45 9.42 4.82
C ASN A 101 3.65 8.22 5.31
N LEU A 102 3.51 7.17 4.50
CA LEU A 102 2.80 5.95 4.89
C LEU A 102 3.57 5.16 5.95
N SER A 103 2.86 4.28 6.66
CA SER A 103 3.48 3.36 7.62
C SER A 103 4.51 2.46 6.93
N GLY A 104 5.62 2.15 7.61
CA GLY A 104 6.63 1.22 7.08
C GLY A 104 6.08 -0.19 6.82
N GLU A 105 4.95 -0.52 7.44
CA GLU A 105 4.22 -1.77 7.16
C GLU A 105 3.75 -1.85 5.70
N VAL A 106 3.36 -0.72 5.09
CA VAL A 106 2.96 -0.68 3.67
C VAL A 106 4.12 -1.13 2.79
N ALA A 107 5.29 -0.49 2.95
CA ALA A 107 6.49 -0.84 2.18
C ALA A 107 6.93 -2.28 2.44
N ARG A 108 6.79 -2.77 3.69
CA ARG A 108 7.09 -4.15 4.06
C ARG A 108 6.20 -5.15 3.31
N ILE A 109 4.87 -4.97 3.35
CA ILE A 109 3.92 -5.86 2.68
C ILE A 109 4.14 -5.83 1.16
N ILE A 110 4.31 -4.65 0.56
CA ILE A 110 4.56 -4.53 -0.87
C ILE A 110 5.85 -5.26 -1.26
N SER A 111 6.92 -5.08 -0.49
CA SER A 111 8.23 -5.72 -0.76
C SER A 111 8.23 -7.24 -0.59
N ALA A 112 7.27 -7.81 0.14
CA ALA A 112 7.14 -9.26 0.34
C ALA A 112 6.36 -9.95 -0.78
N LYS A 113 5.46 -9.24 -1.47
CA LYS A 113 4.59 -9.82 -2.50
C LYS A 113 5.28 -9.86 -3.86
N LYS A 114 5.55 -11.07 -4.35
CA LYS A 114 6.20 -11.31 -5.66
C LYS A 114 5.48 -10.65 -6.84
N GLN A 115 4.15 -10.55 -6.78
CA GLN A 115 3.35 -9.94 -7.85
C GLN A 115 3.75 -8.49 -8.11
N PHE A 116 3.98 -7.71 -7.05
CA PHE A 116 4.37 -6.31 -7.14
C PHE A 116 5.82 -6.14 -7.60
N LEU A 117 6.70 -7.05 -7.19
CA LEU A 117 8.12 -7.01 -7.56
C LEU A 117 8.39 -7.31 -9.06
N LYS A 118 7.39 -7.81 -9.80
CA LYS A 118 7.50 -7.97 -11.27
C LYS A 118 7.64 -6.61 -11.96
N SER A 119 6.98 -5.58 -11.43
CA SER A 119 7.06 -4.22 -11.98
C SER A 119 8.37 -3.56 -11.60
N TYR A 120 9.14 -3.14 -12.61
CA TYR A 120 10.38 -2.38 -12.41
C TYR A 120 10.12 -1.08 -11.65
N LYS A 121 9.02 -0.38 -11.96
CA LYS A 121 8.65 0.89 -11.31
C LYS A 121 8.43 0.73 -9.80
N ILE A 122 7.75 -0.35 -9.39
CA ILE A 122 7.53 -0.64 -7.97
C ILE A 122 8.86 -0.92 -7.26
N ARG A 123 9.76 -1.70 -7.87
CA ARG A 123 11.09 -1.97 -7.29
C ARG A 123 11.89 -0.67 -7.08
N CYS A 124 11.88 0.23 -8.06
CA CYS A 124 12.54 1.54 -7.92
C CYS A 124 11.92 2.38 -6.80
N ALA A 125 10.58 2.43 -6.73
CA ALA A 125 9.87 3.16 -5.69
C ALA A 125 10.21 2.64 -4.28
N LEU A 126 10.22 1.31 -4.09
CA LEU A 126 10.58 0.67 -2.82
C LEU A 126 12.02 0.98 -2.41
N VAL A 127 12.99 0.90 -3.33
CA VAL A 127 14.40 1.09 -3.00
C VAL A 127 14.71 2.55 -2.61
N ARG A 128 13.98 3.51 -3.18
CA ARG A 128 14.10 4.93 -2.83
C ARG A 128 13.41 5.29 -1.51
N ASN A 129 12.49 4.46 -1.00
CA ASN A 129 11.73 4.75 0.21
C ASN A 129 12.55 4.37 1.48
N PRO A 130 12.80 5.33 2.40
CA PRO A 130 13.56 5.07 3.64
C PRO A 130 12.88 4.09 4.60
N LYS A 131 11.55 3.93 4.50
CA LYS A 131 10.77 3.03 5.36
C LYS A 131 10.76 1.59 4.86
N THR A 132 11.31 1.32 3.67
CA THR A 132 11.44 -0.04 3.16
C THR A 132 12.49 -0.81 3.99
N PRO A 133 12.20 -2.04 4.45
CA PRO A 133 13.18 -2.83 5.19
C PRO A 133 14.47 -3.01 4.40
N VAL A 134 15.61 -2.70 5.02
CA VAL A 134 16.95 -2.82 4.40
C VAL A 134 17.20 -4.18 3.74
N PRO A 135 16.81 -5.34 4.33
CA PRO A 135 16.97 -6.63 3.67
C PRO A 135 16.22 -6.76 2.35
N ALA A 136 15.04 -6.13 2.24
CA ALA A 136 14.29 -6.12 0.99
C ALA A 136 14.98 -5.23 -0.05
N VAL A 137 15.45 -4.05 0.36
CA VAL A 137 16.20 -3.14 -0.52
C VAL A 137 17.43 -3.84 -1.12
N ILE A 138 18.27 -4.45 -0.29
CA ILE A 138 19.50 -5.14 -0.75
C ILE A 138 19.18 -6.24 -1.77
N LYS A 139 18.08 -6.98 -1.58
CA LYS A 139 17.64 -8.02 -2.54
C LYS A 139 17.19 -7.44 -3.88
N LEU A 140 16.62 -6.24 -3.89
CA LEU A 140 16.11 -5.59 -5.09
C LEU A 140 17.19 -4.83 -5.87
N MET A 141 18.24 -4.34 -5.20
CA MET A 141 19.30 -3.53 -5.81
C MET A 141 19.97 -4.15 -7.05
N PRO A 142 20.28 -5.47 -7.11
CA PRO A 142 20.84 -6.08 -8.31
C PRO A 142 19.92 -5.98 -9.54
N THR A 143 18.61 -5.81 -9.35
CA THR A 143 17.65 -5.71 -10.45
C THR A 143 17.51 -4.29 -11.01
N LEU A 144 18.15 -3.30 -10.38
CA LEU A 144 18.12 -1.90 -10.80
C LEU A 144 19.15 -1.60 -11.89
N THR A 145 18.86 -0.57 -12.68
CA THR A 145 19.80 -0.01 -13.67
C THR A 145 20.96 0.72 -12.99
N GLU A 146 22.04 0.95 -13.73
CA GLU A 146 23.19 1.68 -13.22
C GLU A 146 22.87 3.13 -12.83
N HIS A 147 21.97 3.77 -13.58
CA HIS A 147 21.52 5.13 -13.28
C HIS A 147 20.87 5.20 -11.88
N GLU A 148 19.92 4.30 -11.61
CA GLU A 148 19.26 4.21 -10.30
C GLU A 148 20.24 3.89 -9.16
N LEU A 149 21.23 3.01 -9.41
CA LEU A 149 22.25 2.71 -8.41
C LEU A 149 23.16 3.92 -8.12
N LYS A 150 23.49 4.73 -9.14
CA LYS A 150 24.25 5.98 -8.96
C LYS A 150 23.47 6.98 -8.12
N ASP A 151 22.18 7.12 -8.39
CA ASP A 151 21.29 7.99 -7.61
C ASP A 151 21.17 7.52 -6.16
N LEU A 152 21.00 6.21 -5.96
CA LEU A 152 20.93 5.60 -4.64
C LEU A 152 22.22 5.80 -3.82
N ALA A 153 23.38 5.71 -4.47
CA ALA A 153 24.68 5.92 -3.84
C ALA A 153 24.91 7.37 -3.37
N ARG A 154 24.18 8.34 -3.95
CA ARG A 154 24.24 9.78 -3.63
C ARG A 154 23.11 10.23 -2.70
N SER A 155 21.95 9.57 -2.74
CA SER A 155 20.75 9.94 -1.99
C SER A 155 21.00 10.03 -0.49
N THR A 156 20.53 11.11 0.16
CA THR A 156 20.59 11.25 1.63
C THR A 156 19.49 10.48 2.35
N ALA A 157 18.44 10.06 1.65
CA ALA A 157 17.29 9.39 2.22
C ALA A 157 17.57 7.93 2.64
N VAL A 158 18.59 7.29 2.06
CA VAL A 158 18.85 5.86 2.29
C VAL A 158 19.97 5.62 3.31
N THR A 159 19.91 4.48 4.00
CA THR A 159 20.87 4.12 5.05
C THR A 159 22.27 3.91 4.49
N GLY A 160 23.31 4.07 5.33
CA GLY A 160 24.71 3.93 4.92
C GLY A 160 25.02 2.57 4.29
N ILE A 161 24.41 1.49 4.81
CA ILE A 161 24.57 0.13 4.28
C ILE A 161 24.07 0.04 2.83
N VAL A 162 22.93 0.65 2.53
CA VAL A 162 22.37 0.68 1.17
C VAL A 162 23.30 1.44 0.23
N LYS A 163 23.88 2.58 0.65
CA LYS A 163 24.85 3.33 -0.16
C LYS A 163 26.11 2.53 -0.46
N THR A 164 26.69 1.89 0.56
CA THR A 164 27.89 1.07 0.39
C THR A 164 27.63 -0.09 -0.55
N THR A 165 26.47 -0.74 -0.43
CA THR A 165 26.05 -1.82 -1.32
C THR A 165 25.88 -1.32 -2.76
N ALA A 166 25.31 -0.12 -2.94
CA ALA A 166 25.09 0.46 -4.27
C ALA A 166 26.43 0.77 -4.96
N ARG A 167 27.37 1.38 -4.25
CA ARG A 167 28.73 1.65 -4.75
C ARG A 167 29.45 0.36 -5.14
N ARG A 168 29.37 -0.68 -4.30
CA ARG A 168 29.95 -1.99 -4.59
C ARG A 168 29.39 -2.58 -5.90
N LEU A 169 28.07 -2.53 -6.11
CA LEU A 169 27.44 -3.03 -7.33
C LEU A 169 27.86 -2.22 -8.57
N LEU A 170 27.98 -0.90 -8.45
CA LEU A 170 28.48 -0.05 -9.54
C LEU A 170 29.91 -0.39 -9.94
N THR A 171 30.81 -0.59 -8.97
CA THR A 171 32.20 -0.98 -9.24
C THR A 171 32.29 -2.37 -9.88
N GLN A 172 31.41 -3.30 -9.50
CA GLN A 172 31.35 -4.62 -10.12
C GLN A 172 30.85 -4.57 -11.57
N ARG A 173 29.91 -3.67 -11.89
CA ARG A 173 29.34 -3.52 -13.24
C ARG A 173 30.28 -2.78 -14.19
N GLY A 174 30.96 -1.73 -13.73
CA GLY A 174 31.96 -1.01 -14.53
C GLY A 174 33.30 -1.75 -14.71
N ARG A 175 33.40 -3.01 -14.26
CA ARG A 175 34.57 -3.89 -14.45
C ARG A 175 34.43 -4.85 -15.65
N HIS A 176 33.41 -4.65 -16.46
CA HIS A 176 33.20 -5.28 -17.77
C HIS A 176 33.14 -4.21 -18.86
#